data_AF-A0A2G6IRU2-F1
#
_entry.id   AF-A0A2G6IRU2-F1
#
_cell.length_a   1.000
_cell.length_b   1.000
_cell.length_c   1.000
_cell.angle_alpha   90.00
_cell.angle_beta   90.00
_cell.angle_gamma   90.00
#
_symmetry.space_group_name_H-M   'P 1'
#
loop_
_entity.id
_entity.type
_entity.pdbx_description
1 polymer ?
#
loop_
_entity_poly.entity_id
_entity_poly.type
_entity_poly.pdbx_seq_one_letter_code
_entity_poly.pdbx_strand_id
1 'polypeptide(L)'
;MLVRRMIGLSMLNAVGLHWFDDRTVIQFALPRRVLDGPMGHTATTGYSWRLNKSYHPRDDCKADIAALPRFLLIAGRKDEAFVAGQYEPLMSPLNGNDSYTLLDGVGHLDVVNAPATAARIKEFLK
;
A
#
# COMPACT_ATOMS: atom_id res chain seq x y z
N MET A 1 -2.58 16.73 8.95
CA MET A 1 -3.52 15.61 9.20
C MET A 1 -4.70 16.12 10.00
N LEU A 2 -5.93 15.71 9.66
CA LEU A 2 -7.19 16.20 10.26
C LEU A 2 -7.75 15.17 11.24
N VAL A 3 -7.08 15.00 12.38
CA VAL A 3 -7.31 13.90 13.34
C VAL A 3 -8.77 13.80 13.80
N ARG A 4 -9.41 14.92 14.15
CA ARG A 4 -10.82 14.94 14.59
C ARG A 4 -11.77 14.39 13.53
N ARG A 5 -11.51 14.69 12.26
CA ARG A 5 -12.31 14.20 11.13
C ARG A 5 -12.10 12.70 10.93
N MET A 6 -10.87 12.22 11.05
CA MET A 6 -10.58 10.78 10.97
C MET A 6 -11.28 10.00 12.08
N ILE A 7 -11.28 10.51 13.30
CA ILE A 7 -12.00 9.88 14.42
C ILE A 7 -13.50 9.82 14.12
N GLY A 8 -14.12 10.94 13.75
CA GLY A 8 -15.55 10.96 13.43
C GLY A 8 -15.92 10.03 12.27
N LEU A 9 -15.11 10.00 11.22
CA LEU A 9 -15.31 9.09 10.09
C LEU A 9 -15.13 7.63 10.50
N SER A 10 -14.16 7.30 11.35
CA SER A 10 -14.00 5.94 11.86
C SER A 10 -15.22 5.47 12.65
N MET A 11 -15.81 6.33 13.48
CA MET A 11 -17.03 6.04 14.24
C MET A 11 -18.23 5.81 13.33
N LEU A 12 -18.41 6.66 12.30
CA LEU A 12 -19.50 6.51 11.33
C LEU A 12 -19.36 5.22 10.50
N ASN A 13 -18.14 4.93 10.04
CA ASN A 13 -17.83 3.70 9.31
C ASN A 13 -18.06 2.45 10.18
N ALA A 14 -17.75 2.51 11.48
CA ALA A 14 -17.95 1.38 12.40
C ALA A 14 -19.42 0.95 12.54
N VAL A 15 -20.38 1.85 12.27
CA VAL A 15 -21.81 1.54 12.24
C VAL A 15 -22.38 1.44 10.82
N GLY A 16 -21.52 1.37 9.79
CA GLY A 16 -21.90 1.17 8.39
C GLY A 16 -22.27 2.45 7.62
N LEU A 17 -21.99 3.64 8.15
CA LEU A 17 -22.29 4.91 7.47
C LEU A 17 -21.08 5.44 6.70
N HIS A 18 -21.12 5.30 5.36
CA HIS A 18 -20.01 5.62 4.45
C HIS A 18 -20.17 6.93 3.65
N TRP A 19 -21.20 7.73 3.94
CA TRP A 19 -21.57 8.91 3.13
C TRP A 19 -20.51 10.00 3.04
N PHE A 20 -19.51 9.97 3.93
CA PHE A 20 -18.48 11.00 4.05
C PHE A 20 -17.07 10.47 3.77
N ASP A 21 -16.96 9.30 3.14
CA ASP A 21 -15.66 8.69 2.83
C ASP A 21 -14.88 9.47 1.75
N ASP A 22 -15.54 10.39 1.03
CA ASP A 22 -14.94 11.33 0.08
C ASP A 22 -14.16 12.47 0.75
N ARG A 23 -14.37 12.71 2.06
CA ARG A 23 -13.83 13.89 2.74
C ARG A 23 -12.32 13.79 2.96
N THR A 24 -11.61 14.88 2.65
CA THR A 24 -10.16 15.01 2.88
C THR A 24 -9.81 14.81 4.35
N VAL A 25 -8.83 13.97 4.66
CA VAL A 25 -8.34 13.71 6.03
C VAL A 25 -6.84 13.96 6.18
N ILE A 26 -6.09 13.89 5.08
CA ILE A 26 -4.69 14.32 5.01
C ILE A 26 -4.61 15.51 4.08
N GLN A 27 -3.84 16.52 4.49
CA GLN A 27 -3.45 17.65 3.67
C GLN A 27 -1.94 17.76 3.72
N PHE A 28 -1.31 17.88 2.55
CA PHE A 28 0.13 18.00 2.43
C PHE A 28 0.52 19.48 2.40
N ALA A 29 1.49 19.85 3.23
CA ALA A 29 2.10 21.17 3.21
C ALA A 29 3.15 21.21 2.08
N LEU A 30 2.69 21.21 0.83
CA LEU A 30 3.58 21.26 -0.33
C LEU A 30 4.16 22.67 -0.50
N PRO A 31 5.46 22.81 -0.83
CA PRO A 31 6.06 24.10 -1.12
C PRO A 31 5.40 24.81 -2.31
N ARG A 32 5.31 26.15 -2.27
CA ARG A 32 4.74 26.95 -3.38
C ARG A 32 5.41 26.68 -4.72
N ARG A 33 6.73 26.46 -4.75
CA ARG A 33 7.46 26.08 -5.99
C ARG A 33 6.91 24.82 -6.68
N VAL A 34 6.28 23.91 -5.92
CA VAL A 34 5.63 22.70 -6.46
C VAL A 34 4.23 23.04 -6.97
N LEU A 35 3.44 23.76 -6.17
CA LEU A 35 2.05 24.10 -6.48
C LEU A 35 1.91 25.10 -7.64
N ASP A 36 2.80 26.09 -7.69
CA ASP A 36 2.83 27.16 -8.67
C ASP A 36 3.70 26.78 -9.89
N GLY A 37 4.30 25.58 -9.90
CA GLY A 37 5.13 25.09 -11.00
C GLY A 37 4.31 24.58 -12.20
N PRO A 38 4.94 24.29 -13.35
CA PRO A 38 4.24 23.86 -14.57
C PRO A 38 3.35 22.62 -14.38
N MET A 39 3.78 21.70 -13.53
CA MET A 39 3.06 20.47 -13.18
C MET A 39 2.27 20.59 -11.86
N GLY A 40 2.11 21.79 -11.30
CA GLY A 40 1.45 21.97 -10.01
C GLY A 40 0.00 21.47 -9.99
N HIS A 41 -0.68 21.53 -11.13
CA HIS A 41 -2.04 21.00 -11.31
C HIS A 41 -2.14 19.47 -11.18
N THR A 42 -1.03 18.73 -11.29
CA THR A 42 -1.00 17.27 -11.07
C THR A 42 -0.62 16.90 -9.65
N ALA A 43 -0.22 17.87 -8.82
CA ALA A 43 0.19 17.61 -7.45
C ALA A 43 -1.00 17.14 -6.62
N THR A 44 -0.85 15.99 -5.97
CA THR A 44 -1.83 15.51 -4.99
C THR A 44 -1.64 16.26 -3.67
N THR A 45 -2.56 17.17 -3.37
CA THR A 45 -2.46 18.07 -2.20
C THR A 45 -3.08 17.51 -0.92
N GLY A 46 -3.79 16.38 -1.01
CA GLY A 46 -4.37 15.70 0.14
C GLY A 46 -5.03 14.38 -0.23
N TYR A 47 -5.41 13.62 0.78
CA TYR A 47 -6.12 12.35 0.63
C TYR A 47 -7.50 12.41 1.28
N SER A 48 -8.52 11.89 0.58
CA SER A 48 -9.81 11.57 1.17
C SER A 48 -9.69 10.43 2.17
N TRP A 49 -10.71 10.24 3.02
CA TRP A 49 -10.76 9.11 3.95
C TRP A 49 -10.67 7.77 3.22
N ARG A 50 -11.45 7.60 2.15
CA ARG A 50 -11.42 6.39 1.32
C ARG A 50 -10.04 6.12 0.73
N LEU A 51 -9.40 7.16 0.18
CA LEU A 51 -8.06 7.03 -0.39
C LEU A 51 -7.01 6.70 0.69
N ASN A 52 -7.09 7.36 1.85
CA ASN A 52 -6.21 7.06 2.97
C ASN A 52 -6.37 5.62 3.47
N LYS A 53 -7.62 5.12 3.60
CA LYS A 53 -7.90 3.74 3.98
C LYS A 53 -7.38 2.73 2.95
N SER A 54 -7.31 3.08 1.66
CA SER A 54 -6.79 2.17 0.62
C SER A 54 -5.28 1.97 0.63
N TYR A 55 -4.52 2.77 1.39
CA TYR A 55 -3.06 2.64 1.46
C TYR A 55 -2.55 1.69 2.55
N HIS A 56 -3.45 1.14 3.37
CA HIS A 56 -3.08 0.18 4.39
C HIS A 56 -3.99 -1.04 4.31
N PRO A 57 -3.53 -2.21 4.79
CA PRO A 57 -4.38 -3.39 4.84
C PRO A 57 -5.67 -3.13 5.63
N ARG A 58 -6.71 -3.90 5.30
CA ARG A 58 -7.95 -3.92 6.08
C ARG A 58 -7.67 -4.38 7.50
N ASP A 59 -8.57 -4.01 8.41
CA ASP A 59 -8.38 -4.24 9.84
C ASP A 59 -8.21 -5.75 10.15
N ASP A 60 -8.92 -6.64 9.42
CA ASP A 60 -8.70 -8.09 9.43
C ASP A 60 -7.86 -8.57 8.23
N CYS A 61 -6.66 -8.03 8.08
CA CYS A 61 -5.72 -8.45 7.03
C CYS A 61 -5.35 -9.94 7.12
N LYS A 62 -5.46 -10.57 8.29
CA LYS A 62 -5.08 -11.99 8.45
C LYS A 62 -6.05 -12.90 7.72
N ALA A 63 -7.35 -12.63 7.82
CA ALA A 63 -8.36 -13.35 7.04
C ALA A 63 -8.13 -13.17 5.53
N ASP A 64 -7.74 -11.97 5.10
CA ASP A 64 -7.42 -11.71 3.70
C ASP A 64 -6.24 -12.53 3.21
N ILE A 65 -5.15 -12.58 3.98
CA ILE A 65 -3.95 -13.38 3.66
C ILE A 65 -4.32 -14.86 3.58
N ALA A 66 -5.07 -15.37 4.56
CA ALA A 66 -5.51 -16.77 4.60
C ALA A 66 -6.39 -17.15 3.40
N ALA A 67 -7.15 -16.19 2.84
CA ALA A 67 -8.02 -16.40 1.70
C ALA A 67 -7.33 -16.23 0.33
N LEU A 68 -6.05 -15.80 0.28
CA LEU A 68 -5.35 -15.62 -0.99
C LEU A 68 -5.24 -16.95 -1.75
N PRO A 69 -5.49 -16.97 -3.08
CA PRO A 69 -5.16 -18.12 -3.91
C PRO A 69 -3.64 -18.27 -4.01
N ARG A 70 -3.14 -19.24 -4.80
CA ARG A 70 -1.70 -19.35 -5.08
C ARG A 70 -1.13 -18.00 -5.51
N PHE A 71 -0.10 -17.50 -4.82
CA PHE A 71 0.47 -16.18 -5.08
C PHE A 71 2.01 -16.17 -5.03
N LEU A 72 2.59 -15.17 -5.67
CA LEU A 72 4.01 -14.83 -5.62
C LEU A 72 4.15 -13.41 -5.07
N LEU A 73 4.93 -13.25 -3.99
CA LEU A 73 5.32 -11.96 -3.45
C LEU A 73 6.78 -11.67 -3.83
N ILE A 74 6.99 -10.52 -4.46
CA ILE A 74 8.33 -10.02 -4.82
C ILE A 74 8.51 -8.66 -4.16
N ALA A 75 9.59 -8.49 -3.39
CA ALA A 75 9.93 -7.22 -2.76
C ALA A 75 11.43 -6.95 -2.84
N GLY A 76 11.82 -5.68 -2.86
CA GLY A 76 13.22 -5.27 -2.82
C GLY A 76 13.77 -5.32 -1.39
N ARG A 77 15.01 -5.77 -1.17
CA ARG A 77 15.62 -5.73 0.16
C ARG A 77 15.95 -4.32 0.64
N LYS A 78 16.07 -3.36 -0.27
CA LYS A 78 16.30 -1.95 0.03
C LYS A 78 15.01 -1.13 -0.02
N ASP A 79 13.85 -1.79 0.06
CA ASP A 79 12.56 -1.10 0.10
C ASP A 79 12.52 -0.11 1.26
N GLU A 80 12.33 1.15 0.93
CA GLU A 80 12.29 2.28 1.84
C GLU A 80 10.90 2.54 2.43
N ALA A 81 9.86 1.91 1.87
CA ALA A 81 8.47 2.05 2.29
C ALA A 81 8.01 0.87 3.18
N PHE A 82 8.57 -0.33 2.98
CA PHE A 82 8.18 -1.55 3.66
C PHE A 82 9.36 -2.37 4.19
N VAL A 83 9.13 -3.12 5.27
CA VAL A 83 10.14 -4.03 5.83
C VAL A 83 10.06 -5.38 5.10
N ALA A 84 10.71 -5.46 3.94
CA ALA A 84 10.58 -6.59 3.01
C ALA A 84 10.83 -7.98 3.66
N GLY A 85 11.78 -8.07 4.60
CA GLY A 85 12.08 -9.31 5.32
C GLY A 85 10.97 -9.82 6.23
N GLN A 86 9.91 -9.05 6.47
CA GLN A 86 8.80 -9.43 7.34
C GLN A 86 7.60 -10.03 6.58
N TYR A 87 7.59 -9.99 5.25
CA TYR A 87 6.48 -10.56 4.48
C TYR A 87 6.30 -12.06 4.72
N GLU A 88 7.36 -12.85 4.49
CA GLU A 88 7.30 -14.31 4.65
C GLU A 88 7.02 -14.77 6.09
N PRO A 89 7.70 -14.25 7.14
CA PRO A 89 7.37 -14.60 8.52
C PRO A 89 5.93 -14.26 8.93
N LEU A 90 5.36 -13.19 8.38
CA LEU A 90 3.99 -12.77 8.69
C LEU A 90 2.94 -13.62 7.95
N MET A 91 3.19 -13.91 6.67
CA MET A 91 2.16 -14.45 5.76
C MET A 91 2.18 -15.97 5.68
N SER A 92 3.35 -16.62 5.68
CA SER A 92 3.46 -18.08 5.55
C SER A 92 2.73 -18.89 6.63
N PRO A 93 2.61 -18.44 7.90
CA PRO A 93 1.81 -19.16 8.89
C PRO A 93 0.30 -19.08 8.64
N LEU A 94 -0.15 -18.12 7.82
CA LEU A 94 -1.57 -17.88 7.53
C LEU A 94 -2.01 -18.52 6.21
N ASN A 95 -1.08 -18.69 5.26
CA ASN A 95 -1.35 -19.26 3.95
C ASN A 95 -0.10 -19.96 3.40
N GLY A 96 -0.17 -21.25 3.11
CA GLY A 96 0.94 -22.05 2.57
C GLY A 96 0.95 -22.21 1.05
N ASN A 97 0.08 -21.49 0.31
CA ASN A 97 0.07 -21.48 -1.16
C ASN A 97 0.90 -20.33 -1.74
N ASP A 98 2.04 -20.06 -1.13
CA ASP A 98 2.81 -18.84 -1.26
C ASP A 98 4.21 -19.07 -1.85
N SER A 99 4.82 -17.99 -2.31
CA SER A 99 6.21 -17.97 -2.75
C SER A 99 6.74 -16.57 -2.53
N TYR A 100 7.91 -16.44 -1.90
CA TYR A 100 8.53 -15.15 -1.60
C TYR A 100 9.85 -15.01 -2.36
N THR A 101 10.08 -13.83 -2.91
CA THR A 101 11.37 -13.47 -3.50
C THR A 101 11.77 -12.09 -3.05
N LEU A 102 12.89 -12.02 -2.34
CA LEU A 102 13.52 -10.75 -1.97
C LEU A 102 14.69 -10.47 -2.91
N LEU A 103 14.65 -9.31 -3.57
CA LEU A 103 15.67 -8.91 -4.55
C LEU A 103 16.74 -8.03 -3.89
N ASP A 104 17.99 -8.45 -3.95
CA ASP A 104 19.11 -7.70 -3.40
C ASP A 104 19.34 -6.39 -4.17
N GLY A 105 19.60 -5.31 -3.44
CA GLY A 105 19.93 -4.01 -4.05
C GLY A 105 18.74 -3.24 -4.66
N VAL A 106 17.54 -3.79 -4.65
CA VAL A 106 16.32 -3.22 -5.25
C VAL A 106 15.52 -2.44 -4.20
N GLY A 107 15.12 -1.21 -4.51
CA GLY A 107 14.22 -0.36 -3.70
C GLY A 107 12.74 -0.56 -4.01
N HIS A 108 11.88 0.25 -3.37
CA HIS A 108 10.42 0.10 -3.45
C HIS A 108 9.89 0.26 -4.87
N LEU A 109 10.28 1.34 -5.55
CA LEU A 109 9.83 1.64 -6.91
C LEU A 109 10.68 0.95 -7.99
N ASP A 110 11.86 0.43 -7.64
CA ASP A 110 12.73 -0.27 -8.58
C ASP A 110 12.22 -1.67 -8.90
N VAL A 111 11.49 -2.29 -7.97
CA VAL A 111 11.03 -3.68 -8.08
C VAL A 111 10.20 -3.93 -9.34
N VAL A 112 9.42 -2.94 -9.80
CA VAL A 112 8.57 -3.08 -10.99
C VAL A 112 9.38 -3.13 -12.29
N ASN A 113 10.58 -2.56 -12.31
CA ASN A 113 11.45 -2.49 -13.48
C ASN A 113 12.62 -3.48 -13.43
N ALA A 114 12.83 -4.17 -12.30
CA ALA A 114 13.93 -5.10 -12.15
C ALA A 114 13.76 -6.32 -13.09
N PRO A 115 14.76 -6.66 -13.93
CA PRO A 115 14.66 -7.84 -14.81
C PRO A 115 14.39 -9.14 -14.06
N ALA A 116 14.90 -9.27 -12.82
CA ALA A 116 14.64 -10.40 -11.95
C ALA A 116 13.16 -10.55 -11.60
N THR A 117 12.41 -9.45 -11.41
CA THR A 117 10.97 -9.48 -11.18
C THR A 117 10.24 -10.15 -12.34
N ALA A 118 10.53 -9.72 -13.57
CA ALA A 118 9.92 -10.31 -14.76
C ALA A 118 10.27 -11.80 -14.92
N ALA A 119 11.50 -12.21 -14.59
CA ALA A 119 11.91 -13.61 -14.63
C ALA A 119 11.10 -14.48 -13.64
N ARG A 120 10.90 -13.99 -12.41
CA ARG A 120 10.14 -14.69 -11.37
C ARG A 120 8.66 -14.79 -11.68
N ILE A 121 8.06 -13.74 -12.23
CA ILE A 121 6.68 -13.78 -12.70
C ILE A 121 6.53 -14.85 -13.81
N LYS A 122 7.45 -14.90 -14.77
CA LYS A 122 7.43 -15.92 -15.84
C LYS A 122 7.55 -17.34 -15.29
N GLU A 123 8.36 -17.55 -14.26
CA GLU A 123 8.50 -18.85 -13.59
C GLU A 123 7.21 -19.26 -12.88
N PHE A 124 6.57 -18.33 -12.18
CA PHE A 124 5.35 -18.61 -11.42
C PHE A 124 4.12 -18.90 -12.29
N LEU A 125 4.04 -18.28 -13.47
CA LEU A 125 2.94 -18.46 -14.42
C LEU A 125 3.01 -19.76 -15.23
N LYS A 126 4.14 -20.48 -15.18
CA LYS A 126 4.21 -21.84 -15.71
C LYS A 126 3.47 -22.81 -14.79
#